data_AF-A0A023EIT0-F1
#
_entry.id   AF-A0A023EIT0-F1
#
_cell.length_a   1.000
_cell.length_b   1.000
_cell.length_c   1.000
_cell.angle_alpha   90.00
_cell.angle_beta   90.00
_cell.angle_gamma   90.00
#
_symmetry.space_group_name_H-M   'P 1'
#
loop_
_entity.id
_entity.type
_entity.pdbx_description
1 polymer ?
#
loop_
_entity_poly.entity_id
_entity_poly.type
_entity_poly.pdbx_seq_one_letter_code
_entity_poly.pdbx_strand_id
1 'polypeptide(L)'
;MKIPLFFKSLLLSIPVGVTFFDCVGYVARVEGISMQPALNPDGSPATDYVFLSRWAVRNMDVERGDVISLVSPKDPGQKIIKRIVGLQGDVISTLGYKVPYVKVPEGHCWIEGDHTGNSLDSNSFGPVSLGLITARATQIVWPPSRWQTLHSQIPKTRHPISLGKSTNSTSSSNGGGGSNQTLQAQERSS
;
A
#
# COMPACT_ATOMS: atom_id res chain seq x y z
N MET A 1 43.62 -21.45 -29.14
CA MET A 1 43.43 -20.02 -28.73
C MET A 1 43.17 -19.95 -27.24
N LYS A 2 44.06 -19.33 -26.46
CA LYS A 2 43.79 -19.04 -25.04
C LYS A 2 42.87 -17.82 -24.98
N ILE A 3 41.59 -18.03 -24.65
CA ILE A 3 40.67 -16.93 -24.38
C ILE A 3 41.24 -16.17 -23.17
N PRO A 4 41.47 -14.85 -23.25
CA PRO A 4 42.01 -14.09 -22.13
C PRO A 4 41.09 -14.27 -20.91
N LEU A 5 41.67 -14.48 -19.73
CA LEU A 5 40.92 -14.69 -18.48
C LEU A 5 39.83 -13.62 -18.25
N PHE A 6 40.09 -12.40 -18.70
CA PHE A 6 39.14 -11.28 -18.72
C PHE A 6 37.80 -11.60 -19.42
N PHE A 7 37.84 -12.24 -20.60
CA PHE A 7 36.62 -12.57 -21.35
C PHE A 7 35.80 -13.67 -20.66
N LYS A 8 36.44 -14.60 -19.94
CA LYS A 8 35.72 -15.62 -19.16
C LYS A 8 35.02 -15.00 -17.95
N SER A 9 35.65 -14.05 -17.27
CA SER A 9 35.05 -13.32 -16.17
C SER A 9 33.86 -12.46 -16.64
N LEU A 10 33.95 -11.83 -17.81
CA LEU A 10 32.87 -11.04 -18.40
C LEU A 10 31.65 -11.90 -18.81
N LEU A 11 31.90 -13.08 -19.40
CA LEU A 11 30.83 -13.99 -19.81
C LEU A 11 30.03 -14.55 -18.62
N LEU A 12 30.65 -14.69 -17.45
CA LEU A 12 29.96 -15.13 -16.24
C LEU A 12 29.28 -13.97 -15.50
N SER A 13 29.91 -12.78 -15.45
CA SER A 13 29.37 -11.65 -14.69
C SER A 13 28.11 -11.05 -15.31
N ILE A 14 27.98 -11.04 -16.64
CA ILE A 14 26.81 -10.46 -17.32
C ILE A 14 25.52 -11.22 -16.96
N PRO A 15 25.40 -12.55 -17.18
CA PRO A 15 24.20 -13.29 -16.80
C PRO A 15 23.89 -13.21 -15.31
N VAL A 16 24.93 -13.21 -14.45
CA VAL A 16 24.76 -13.06 -13.00
C VAL A 16 24.19 -11.69 -12.65
N GLY A 17 24.71 -10.62 -13.25
CA GLY A 17 24.21 -9.26 -13.07
C GLY A 17 22.76 -9.10 -13.55
N VAL A 18 22.44 -9.59 -14.75
CA VAL A 18 21.07 -9.59 -15.29
C VAL A 18 20.13 -10.36 -14.35
N THR A 19 20.52 -11.58 -13.94
CA THR A 19 19.73 -12.40 -13.01
C THR A 19 19.50 -11.67 -11.69
N PHE A 20 20.50 -10.96 -11.18
CA PHE A 20 20.35 -10.16 -9.96
C PHE A 20 19.33 -9.04 -10.12
N PHE A 21 19.41 -8.23 -11.18
CA PHE A 21 18.45 -7.15 -11.42
C PHE A 21 17.03 -7.67 -11.68
N ASP A 22 16.91 -8.82 -12.34
CA ASP A 22 15.62 -9.45 -12.63
C ASP A 22 15.00 -10.12 -11.41
N CYS A 23 15.81 -10.71 -10.51
CA CYS A 23 15.30 -11.47 -9.37
C CYS A 23 15.22 -10.64 -8.07
N VAL A 24 16.17 -9.73 -7.85
CA VAL A 24 16.35 -9.05 -6.55
C VAL A 24 15.67 -7.70 -6.55
N GLY A 25 16.09 -6.79 -7.43
CA GLY A 25 15.57 -5.43 -7.45
C GLY A 25 16.50 -4.45 -8.15
N TYR A 26 16.07 -3.18 -8.19
CA TYR A 26 16.79 -2.09 -8.84
C TYR A 26 16.45 -0.75 -8.18
N VAL A 27 17.31 0.25 -8.38
CA VAL A 27 17.04 1.62 -7.93
C VAL A 27 16.29 2.37 -9.03
N ALA A 28 15.24 3.09 -8.66
CA ALA A 28 14.45 3.90 -9.57
C ALA A 28 14.22 5.31 -9.04
N ARG A 29 14.25 6.29 -9.93
CA ARG A 29 13.83 7.67 -9.65
C ARG A 29 12.31 7.72 -9.56
N VAL A 30 11.79 8.39 -8.52
CA VAL A 30 10.35 8.61 -8.35
C VAL A 30 10.01 10.00 -8.84
N GLU A 31 9.21 10.11 -9.90
CA GLU A 31 8.78 11.40 -10.44
C GLU A 31 7.30 11.65 -10.14
N GLY A 32 6.98 12.90 -9.81
CA GLY A 32 5.61 13.37 -9.60
C GLY A 32 5.19 13.45 -8.13
N ILE A 33 4.00 14.03 -7.94
CA ILE A 33 3.43 14.39 -6.63
C ILE A 33 2.56 13.31 -6.00
N SER A 34 2.19 12.27 -6.74
CA SER A 34 1.11 11.37 -6.31
C SER A 34 1.39 10.58 -5.04
N MET A 35 2.66 10.42 -4.67
CA MET A 35 3.09 9.73 -3.45
C MET A 35 3.54 10.70 -2.35
N GLN A 36 3.30 12.00 -2.50
CA GLN A 36 3.52 12.97 -1.42
C GLN A 36 2.52 12.75 -0.28
N PRO A 37 2.93 12.91 0.99
CA PRO A 37 4.24 13.37 1.44
C PRO A 37 5.29 12.26 1.61
N ALA A 38 4.94 10.98 1.41
CA ALA A 38 5.87 9.87 1.66
C ALA A 38 7.09 9.92 0.74
N LEU A 39 6.86 10.21 -0.54
CA LEU A 39 7.89 10.40 -1.56
C LEU A 39 7.81 11.82 -2.13
N ASN A 40 8.97 12.42 -2.37
CA ASN A 40 9.14 13.79 -2.88
C ASN A 40 8.35 14.87 -2.11
N PRO A 41 8.48 15.01 -0.78
CA PRO A 41 7.69 15.93 0.04
C PRO A 41 7.85 17.38 -0.43
N ASP A 42 6.77 18.15 -0.27
CA ASP A 42 6.72 19.55 -0.69
C ASP A 42 7.85 20.37 -0.06
N GLY A 43 8.48 21.21 -0.88
CA GLY A 43 9.62 22.04 -0.48
C GLY A 43 10.99 21.35 -0.53
N SER A 44 11.07 20.05 -0.85
CA SER A 44 12.36 19.41 -1.12
C SER A 44 12.79 19.63 -2.58
N PRO A 45 14.01 20.18 -2.83
CA PRO A 45 14.50 20.34 -4.20
C PRO A 45 15.01 19.03 -4.81
N ALA A 46 15.16 17.98 -4.01
CA ALA A 46 15.76 16.71 -4.43
C ALA A 46 14.68 15.67 -4.75
N THR A 47 14.86 14.96 -5.86
CA THR A 47 14.02 13.81 -6.22
C THR A 47 14.47 12.56 -5.48
N ASP A 48 13.52 11.80 -4.95
CA ASP A 48 13.79 10.52 -4.31
C ASP A 48 14.16 9.44 -5.32
N TYR A 49 15.13 8.63 -4.93
CA TYR A 49 15.37 7.34 -5.53
C TYR A 49 15.03 6.27 -4.52
N VAL A 50 14.24 5.30 -4.96
CA VAL A 50 13.79 4.19 -4.13
C VAL A 50 14.39 2.88 -4.64
N PHE A 51 14.69 1.98 -3.71
CA PHE A 51 14.99 0.61 -4.04
C PHE A 51 13.69 -0.16 -4.25
N LEU A 52 13.51 -0.67 -5.46
CA LEU A 52 12.39 -1.49 -5.89
C LEU A 52 12.79 -2.96 -5.83
N SER A 53 12.32 -3.67 -4.80
CA SER A 53 12.55 -5.10 -4.62
C SER A 53 11.57 -5.92 -5.45
N ARG A 54 12.09 -6.65 -6.44
CA ARG A 54 11.34 -7.67 -7.19
C ARG A 54 11.14 -8.94 -6.36
N TRP A 55 12.15 -9.28 -5.56
CA TRP A 55 12.08 -10.43 -4.68
C TRP A 55 10.91 -10.36 -3.70
N ALA A 56 10.66 -9.17 -3.15
CA ALA A 56 9.57 -8.90 -2.22
C ALA A 56 8.17 -9.23 -2.77
N VAL A 57 7.98 -9.21 -4.09
CA VAL A 57 6.66 -9.46 -4.72
C VAL A 57 6.61 -10.78 -5.48
N ARG A 58 7.67 -11.59 -5.44
CA ARG A 58 7.82 -12.82 -6.25
C ARG A 58 6.69 -13.83 -6.01
N ASN A 59 6.23 -13.94 -4.77
CA ASN A 59 5.15 -14.85 -4.39
C ASN A 59 3.78 -14.16 -4.31
N MET A 60 3.68 -12.94 -4.86
CA MET A 60 2.49 -12.08 -4.72
C MET A 60 2.12 -11.78 -3.27
N ASP A 61 3.10 -11.88 -2.37
CA ASP A 61 2.95 -11.63 -0.94
C ASP A 61 3.09 -10.13 -0.68
N VAL A 62 1.95 -9.44 -0.80
CA VAL A 62 1.85 -8.00 -0.63
C VAL A 62 0.92 -7.68 0.54
N GLU A 63 1.28 -6.66 1.30
CA GLU A 63 0.53 -6.24 2.47
C GLU A 63 -0.17 -4.91 2.24
N ARG A 64 -1.22 -4.66 3.02
CA ARG A 64 -1.87 -3.35 3.02
C ARG A 64 -0.86 -2.31 3.55
N GLY A 65 -0.78 -1.18 2.89
CA GLY A 65 0.19 -0.14 3.18
C GLY A 65 1.49 -0.27 2.39
N ASP A 66 1.74 -1.38 1.70
CA ASP A 66 2.91 -1.51 0.82
C ASP A 66 2.89 -0.44 -0.27
N VAL A 67 4.06 0.16 -0.52
CA VAL A 67 4.29 1.01 -1.69
C VAL A 67 4.83 0.14 -2.81
N ILE A 68 4.13 0.08 -3.93
CA ILE A 68 4.43 -0.83 -5.04
C ILE A 68 4.64 -0.07 -6.34
N SER A 69 5.51 -0.60 -7.19
CA SER A 69 5.59 -0.23 -8.60
C SER A 69 4.85 -1.24 -9.45
N LEU A 70 4.02 -0.78 -10.38
CA LEU A 70 3.23 -1.60 -11.26
C LEU A 70 3.15 -1.03 -12.67
N VAL A 71 2.83 -1.87 -13.65
CA VAL A 71 2.44 -1.43 -14.99
C VAL A 71 1.06 -0.79 -14.92
N SER A 72 0.89 0.38 -15.51
CA SER A 72 -0.39 1.10 -15.52
C SER A 72 -1.44 0.29 -16.30
N PRO A 73 -2.63 0.04 -15.73
CA PRO A 73 -3.72 -0.61 -16.47
C PRO A 73 -4.23 0.20 -17.66
N LYS A 74 -3.95 1.50 -17.68
CA LYS A 74 -4.38 2.44 -18.73
C LYS A 74 -3.36 2.56 -19.85
N ASP A 75 -2.07 2.41 -19.54
CA ASP A 75 -0.97 2.51 -20.49
C ASP A 75 0.11 1.49 -20.14
N PRO A 76 0.22 0.38 -20.90
CA PRO A 76 1.24 -0.66 -20.67
C PRO A 76 2.68 -0.17 -20.78
N GLY A 77 2.93 0.97 -21.46
CA GLY A 77 4.24 1.59 -21.56
C GLY A 77 4.66 2.35 -20.30
N GLN A 78 3.72 2.61 -19.38
CA GLN A 78 3.94 3.42 -18.19
C GLN A 78 4.02 2.56 -16.93
N LYS A 79 5.06 2.77 -16.12
CA LYS A 79 5.11 2.29 -14.74
C LYS A 79 4.67 3.40 -13.80
N ILE A 80 3.84 3.04 -12.83
CA ILE A 80 3.39 3.94 -11.77
C ILE A 80 3.80 3.38 -10.41
N ILE A 81 3.85 4.24 -9.39
CA ILE A 81 4.09 3.87 -8.00
C ILE A 81 2.91 4.33 -7.16
N LYS A 82 2.35 3.42 -6.37
CA LYS A 82 1.13 3.62 -5.57
C LYS A 82 1.20 2.84 -4.27
N ARG A 83 0.33 3.19 -3.32
CA ARG A 83 0.17 2.45 -2.06
C ARG A 83 -1.01 1.50 -2.14
N ILE A 84 -0.85 0.28 -1.63
CA ILE A 84 -1.94 -0.66 -1.45
C ILE A 84 -2.80 -0.21 -0.27
N VAL A 85 -4.09 0.03 -0.51
CA VAL A 85 -5.06 0.40 0.53
C VAL A 85 -5.94 -0.80 0.88
N GLY A 86 -6.26 -1.64 -0.09
CA GLY A 86 -7.05 -2.85 0.10
C GLY A 86 -6.54 -4.03 -0.71
N LEU A 87 -6.75 -5.23 -0.18
CA LEU A 87 -6.46 -6.51 -0.83
C LEU A 87 -7.76 -7.27 -1.09
N GLN A 88 -7.66 -8.39 -1.79
CA GLN A 88 -8.78 -9.29 -2.07
C GLN A 88 -9.71 -9.50 -0.85
N GLY A 89 -11.01 -9.37 -1.08
CA GLY A 89 -12.04 -9.50 -0.04
C GLY A 89 -12.33 -8.22 0.74
N ASP A 90 -11.46 -7.22 0.72
CA ASP A 90 -11.70 -5.94 1.38
C ASP A 90 -12.85 -5.16 0.76
N VAL A 91 -13.54 -4.37 1.58
CA VAL A 91 -14.53 -3.40 1.12
C VAL A 91 -13.97 -2.00 1.35
N ILE A 92 -13.76 -1.25 0.26
CA ILE A 92 -13.14 0.07 0.25
C ILE A 92 -14.18 1.14 -0.07
N SER A 93 -14.17 2.23 0.71
CA SER A 93 -14.88 3.47 0.36
C SER A 93 -14.08 4.21 -0.71
N THR A 94 -14.71 4.48 -1.84
CA THR A 94 -14.05 5.16 -2.97
C THR A 94 -14.16 6.68 -2.81
N LEU A 95 -13.26 7.44 -3.45
CA LEU A 95 -13.25 8.91 -3.45
C LEU A 95 -13.77 9.54 -4.76
N GLY A 96 -14.45 8.75 -5.59
CA GLY A 96 -14.87 9.22 -6.92
C GLY A 96 -14.94 8.13 -7.98
N TYR A 97 -14.78 6.86 -7.58
CA TYR A 97 -15.07 5.75 -8.48
C TYR A 97 -16.58 5.63 -8.72
N LYS A 98 -16.96 4.90 -9.77
CA LYS A 98 -18.36 4.71 -10.23
C LYS A 98 -19.36 4.35 -9.12
N VAL A 99 -18.90 3.69 -8.07
CA VAL A 99 -19.70 3.27 -6.91
C VAL A 99 -18.99 3.69 -5.61
N PRO A 100 -19.76 4.04 -4.55
CA PRO A 100 -19.19 4.53 -3.29
C PRO A 100 -18.41 3.45 -2.53
N TYR A 101 -18.76 2.18 -2.75
CA TYR A 101 -18.10 1.04 -2.11
C TYR A 101 -17.74 -0.02 -3.13
N VAL A 102 -16.52 -0.53 -3.04
CA VAL A 102 -16.03 -1.61 -3.90
C VAL A 102 -15.52 -2.74 -3.02
N LYS A 103 -16.03 -3.95 -3.27
CA LYS A 103 -15.41 -5.18 -2.78
C LYS A 103 -14.27 -5.55 -3.73
N VAL A 104 -13.05 -5.66 -3.22
CA VAL A 104 -11.86 -6.00 -4.01
C VAL A 104 -11.96 -7.47 -4.45
N PRO A 105 -11.93 -7.76 -5.76
CA PRO A 105 -11.98 -9.14 -6.26
C PRO A 105 -10.76 -9.97 -5.86
N GLU A 106 -10.87 -11.30 -5.97
CA GLU A 106 -9.72 -12.19 -5.81
C GLU A 106 -8.62 -11.89 -6.84
N GLY A 107 -7.36 -12.03 -6.40
CA GLY A 107 -6.20 -11.70 -7.25
C GLY A 107 -6.08 -10.22 -7.61
N HIS A 108 -6.82 -9.33 -6.93
CA HIS A 108 -6.77 -7.89 -7.14
C HIS A 108 -6.45 -7.13 -5.85
N CYS A 109 -6.03 -5.88 -6.02
CA CYS A 109 -5.81 -4.91 -4.95
C CYS A 109 -6.46 -3.57 -5.31
N TRP A 110 -6.69 -2.75 -4.29
CA TRP A 110 -7.08 -1.35 -4.43
C TRP A 110 -5.87 -0.47 -4.08
N ILE A 111 -5.46 0.37 -5.02
CA ILE A 111 -4.24 1.19 -4.90
C ILE A 111 -4.54 2.68 -5.04
N GLU A 112 -3.81 3.49 -4.28
CA GLU A 112 -4.02 4.94 -4.23
C GLU A 112 -2.71 5.70 -4.10
N GLY A 113 -2.70 6.95 -4.54
CA GLY A 113 -1.63 7.88 -4.20
C GLY A 113 -1.79 8.40 -2.77
N ASP A 114 -0.69 8.76 -2.13
CA ASP A 114 -0.71 9.42 -0.81
C ASP A 114 -1.19 10.88 -0.91
N HIS A 115 -1.08 11.49 -2.10
CA HIS A 115 -1.56 12.84 -2.37
C HIS A 115 -2.96 12.82 -2.96
N THR A 116 -3.91 13.45 -2.27
CA THR A 116 -5.32 13.53 -2.69
C THR A 116 -5.49 14.55 -3.81
N GLY A 117 -6.15 14.16 -4.91
CA GLY A 117 -6.66 15.11 -5.92
C GLY A 117 -5.95 15.15 -7.28
N ASN A 118 -4.80 14.47 -7.46
CA ASN A 118 -4.07 14.46 -8.74
C ASN A 118 -3.31 13.14 -8.97
N SER A 119 -4.03 12.02 -9.01
CA SER A 119 -3.42 10.69 -9.04
C SER A 119 -4.19 9.74 -9.96
N LEU A 120 -3.52 9.19 -10.98
CA LEU A 120 -4.05 8.07 -11.75
C LEU A 120 -3.95 6.80 -10.88
N ASP A 121 -5.05 6.43 -10.24
CA ASP A 121 -5.13 5.31 -9.28
C ASP A 121 -6.46 4.53 -9.35
N SER A 122 -6.73 3.65 -8.39
CA SER A 122 -7.94 2.82 -8.40
C SER A 122 -9.24 3.61 -8.36
N ASN A 123 -9.26 4.87 -7.89
CA ASN A 123 -10.45 5.70 -8.00
C ASN A 123 -10.75 6.08 -9.46
N SER A 124 -9.77 6.02 -10.35
CA SER A 124 -9.91 6.31 -11.79
C SER A 124 -10.23 5.07 -12.62
N PHE A 125 -9.57 3.94 -12.34
CA PHE A 125 -9.68 2.73 -13.17
C PHE A 125 -10.26 1.49 -12.46
N GLY A 126 -10.40 1.52 -11.13
CA GLY A 126 -10.94 0.43 -10.32
C GLY A 126 -9.87 -0.48 -9.71
N PRO A 127 -10.24 -1.68 -9.24
CA PRO A 127 -9.30 -2.67 -8.72
C PRO A 127 -8.25 -3.07 -9.74
N VAL A 128 -7.04 -3.37 -9.29
CA VAL A 128 -5.89 -3.70 -10.13
C VAL A 128 -5.46 -5.14 -9.88
N SER A 129 -5.22 -5.89 -10.94
CA SER A 129 -4.68 -7.24 -10.84
C SER A 129 -3.32 -7.21 -10.13
N LEU A 130 -3.13 -8.11 -9.16
CA LEU A 130 -1.84 -8.29 -8.51
C LEU A 130 -0.73 -8.60 -9.54
N GLY A 131 -1.06 -9.26 -10.66
CA GLY A 131 -0.10 -9.59 -11.72
C GLY A 131 0.53 -8.39 -12.44
N LEU A 132 -0.02 -7.18 -12.27
CA LEU A 132 0.59 -5.96 -12.81
C LEU A 132 1.69 -5.40 -11.90
N ILE A 133 1.80 -5.89 -10.66
CA ILE A 133 2.82 -5.49 -9.69
C ILE A 133 4.18 -5.99 -10.16
N THR A 134 5.13 -5.06 -10.26
CA THR A 134 6.49 -5.35 -10.75
C THR A 134 7.52 -5.39 -9.63
N ALA A 135 7.34 -4.61 -8.57
CA ALA A 135 8.24 -4.55 -7.41
C ALA A 135 7.59 -3.84 -6.22
N ARG A 136 8.12 -4.06 -5.02
CA ARG A 136 7.80 -3.27 -3.82
C ARG A 136 8.91 -2.26 -3.53
N ALA A 137 8.55 -1.00 -3.27
CA ALA A 137 9.47 0.02 -2.80
C ALA A 137 9.75 -0.17 -1.31
N THR A 138 10.98 -0.50 -0.95
CA THR A 138 11.34 -0.89 0.42
C THR A 138 12.18 0.17 1.14
N GLN A 139 13.00 0.94 0.41
CA GLN A 139 13.85 1.99 0.97
C GLN A 139 13.91 3.20 0.05
N ILE A 140 14.03 4.39 0.64
CA ILE A 140 14.59 5.57 -0.02
C ILE A 140 16.11 5.47 0.12
N VAL A 141 16.82 5.45 -1.01
CA VAL A 141 18.29 5.29 -1.07
C VAL A 141 19.02 6.57 -1.47
N TRP A 142 18.29 7.56 -2.00
CA TRP A 142 18.81 8.89 -2.31
C TRP A 142 17.67 9.93 -2.26
N PRO A 143 17.90 11.18 -1.83
CA PRO A 143 19.16 11.74 -1.32
C PRO A 143 19.58 11.18 0.05
N PRO A 144 20.87 11.25 0.44
CA PRO A 144 21.35 10.68 1.71
C PRO A 144 20.65 11.27 2.93
N SER A 145 20.23 12.54 2.86
CA SER A 145 19.45 13.21 3.91
C SER A 145 18.07 12.59 4.16
N ARG A 146 17.59 11.74 3.24
CA ARG A 146 16.30 11.07 3.30
C ARG A 146 16.40 9.55 3.29
N TRP A 147 17.58 9.01 3.56
CA TRP A 147 17.74 7.56 3.64
C TRP A 147 16.84 6.99 4.74
N GLN A 148 15.84 6.20 4.34
CA GLN A 148 14.90 5.60 5.28
C GLN A 148 14.27 4.33 4.71
N THR A 149 13.81 3.45 5.58
CA THR A 149 12.94 2.33 5.21
C THR A 149 11.52 2.85 4.97
N LEU A 150 10.92 2.41 3.86
CA LEU A 150 9.51 2.65 3.58
C LEU A 150 8.70 1.58 4.30
N HIS A 151 8.03 1.98 5.37
CA HIS A 151 7.17 1.08 6.14
C HIS A 151 5.78 0.96 5.49
N SER A 152 5.22 -0.24 5.58
CA SER A 152 3.88 -0.57 5.11
C SER A 152 2.84 -0.01 6.08
N GLN A 153 2.51 1.26 5.90
CA GLN A 153 1.53 1.97 6.73
C GLN A 153 0.40 2.48 5.84
N ILE A 154 -0.83 2.19 6.25
CA ILE A 154 -2.02 2.73 5.60
C ILE A 154 -2.30 4.11 6.20
N PRO A 155 -2.60 5.14 5.39
CA PRO A 155 -3.08 6.42 5.92
C PRO A 155 -4.28 6.22 6.84
N LYS A 156 -4.29 6.86 8.02
CA LYS A 156 -5.35 6.71 9.04
C LYS A 156 -6.77 7.01 8.53
N THR A 157 -6.85 7.80 7.46
CA THR A 157 -8.11 8.21 6.81
C THR A 157 -8.67 7.15 5.86
N ARG A 158 -7.91 6.09 5.55
CA ARG A 158 -8.27 5.06 4.59
C ARG A 158 -8.14 3.69 5.23
N HIS A 159 -9.25 3.10 5.66
CA HIS A 159 -9.26 1.72 6.16
C HIS A 159 -10.38 0.93 5.48
N PRO A 160 -10.16 -0.38 5.20
CA PRO A 160 -11.25 -1.25 4.79
C PRO A 160 -12.38 -1.25 5.82
N ILE A 161 -13.62 -1.13 5.34
CA ILE A 161 -14.82 -1.06 6.19
C ILE A 161 -15.05 -2.37 6.97
N SER A 162 -14.39 -3.46 6.55
CA SER A 162 -14.48 -4.79 7.15
C SER A 162 -13.66 -4.99 8.43
N LEU A 163 -12.82 -4.04 8.86
CA LEU A 163 -11.95 -4.24 10.04
C LEU A 163 -12.61 -3.87 11.38
N GLY A 164 -13.93 -4.04 11.49
CA GLY A 164 -14.72 -3.70 12.67
C GLY A 164 -15.63 -4.83 13.11
N LYS A 165 -15.08 -6.00 13.46
CA LYS A 165 -15.74 -7.02 14.30
C LYS A 165 -14.78 -8.16 14.64
N SER A 166 -14.07 -8.05 15.77
CA SER A 166 -13.85 -9.18 16.71
C SER A 166 -13.04 -8.70 17.92
N THR A 167 -13.73 -8.25 18.97
CA THR A 167 -13.27 -8.39 20.37
C THR A 167 -14.50 -8.44 21.31
N ASN A 168 -14.94 -9.67 21.56
CA ASN A 168 -15.55 -10.22 22.77
C ASN A 168 -16.74 -9.51 23.45
N SER A 169 -17.95 -9.92 23.05
CA SER A 169 -19.05 -10.12 23.98
C SER A 169 -18.92 -11.50 24.63
N THR A 170 -18.43 -11.57 25.87
CA THR A 170 -18.67 -12.71 26.75
C THR A 170 -19.46 -12.23 27.96
N SER A 171 -20.72 -12.60 27.94
CA SER A 171 -21.67 -12.59 29.04
C SER A 171 -21.14 -13.35 30.26
N SER A 172 -21.28 -12.78 31.46
CA SER A 172 -21.48 -13.57 32.68
C SER A 172 -22.42 -12.80 33.60
N SER A 173 -23.64 -13.34 33.63
CA SER A 173 -24.70 -13.15 34.61
C SER A 173 -24.19 -13.15 36.05
N ASN A 174 -24.69 -12.24 36.88
CA ASN A 174 -24.97 -12.58 38.27
C ASN A 174 -26.17 -11.79 38.78
N GLY A 175 -27.18 -12.52 39.27
CA GLY A 175 -28.41 -11.99 39.84
C GLY A 175 -28.35 -11.87 41.37
N GLY A 176 -29.35 -11.19 41.91
CA GLY A 176 -29.59 -10.93 43.34
C GLY A 176 -29.89 -9.43 43.50
N GLY A 177 -31.12 -8.96 43.76
CA GLY A 177 -32.14 -9.47 44.67
C GLY A 177 -32.19 -8.51 45.86
N GLY A 178 -33.21 -7.64 45.94
CA GLY A 178 -33.36 -6.71 47.07
C GLY A 178 -34.29 -5.54 46.81
N SER A 179 -35.53 -5.69 47.26
CA SER A 179 -36.61 -4.70 47.38
C SER A 179 -36.23 -3.49 48.27
N ASN A 180 -36.74 -2.29 47.94
CA ASN A 180 -37.56 -1.48 48.86
C ASN A 180 -38.11 -0.17 48.25
N GLN A 181 -39.45 -0.06 48.31
CA GLN A 181 -40.27 1.08 48.75
C GLN A 181 -40.14 2.48 48.09
N THR A 182 -41.21 2.82 47.36
CA THR A 182 -42.17 3.93 47.59
C THR A 182 -41.66 5.24 48.19
N LEU A 183 -41.91 6.37 47.50
CA LEU A 183 -42.64 7.53 48.03
C LEU A 183 -43.11 8.47 46.90
N GLN A 184 -44.29 9.06 47.13
CA GLN A 184 -45.14 9.80 46.19
C GLN A 184 -44.79 11.30 46.07
N ALA A 185 -45.34 11.89 44.99
CA ALA A 185 -46.00 13.20 44.88
C ALA A 185 -45.18 14.51 44.77
N GLN A 186 -45.50 15.26 43.70
CA GLN A 186 -46.24 16.54 43.73
C GLN A 186 -45.60 17.72 42.95
N GLU A 187 -46.32 18.12 41.89
CA GLU A 187 -46.64 19.47 41.39
C GLU A 187 -45.60 20.59 41.12
N ARG A 188 -45.84 21.21 39.94
CA ARG A 188 -45.97 22.66 39.64
C ARG A 188 -44.76 23.50 39.21
N SER A 189 -44.81 23.83 37.90
CA SER A 189 -44.75 25.17 37.29
C SER A 189 -43.65 26.15 37.68
N SER A 190 -42.79 26.50 36.72
CA SER A 190 -42.85 27.75 35.92
C SER A 190 -41.85 27.66 34.77
#